data_AF-A0AAD5JF90-F1
#
_entry.id   AF-A0AAD5JF90-F1
#
_cell.length_a   1.000
_cell.length_b   1.000
_cell.length_c   1.000
_cell.angle_alpha   90.00
_cell.angle_beta   90.00
_cell.angle_gamma   90.00
#
_symmetry.space_group_name_H-M   'P 1'
#
loop_
_entity.id
_entity.type
_entity.pdbx_description
1 polymer ?
#
loop_
_entity_poly.entity_id
_entity_poly.type
_entity_poly.pdbx_seq_one_letter_code
_entity_poly.pdbx_strand_id
1 'polypeptide(L)'
;MARIKVHELRQKSKVDLLNQLRELKNELALLRVAKVTGGAPNKLTKIKVVKLSIAQVLTVISQKQKAALRGVYKNKKLLPLDLRPKKTRAIKRRHSKHQLSLKTQREKKREMYFPMRKFGYFIIGCLVCCNYGSI
;
A
#
# COMPACT_ATOMS: atom_id res chain seq x y z
N MET A 1 -9.87 15.18 27.79
CA MET A 1 -9.41 13.97 27.13
C MET A 1 -8.09 14.24 26.43
N ALA A 2 -7.07 13.48 26.77
CA ALA A 2 -5.81 13.49 26.05
C ALA A 2 -5.97 12.80 24.69
N ARG A 3 -5.14 13.19 23.72
CA ARG A 3 -5.09 12.56 22.40
C ARG A 3 -4.59 11.12 22.54
N ILE A 4 -5.35 10.15 22.04
CA ILE A 4 -4.98 8.74 22.08
C ILE A 4 -3.75 8.51 21.18
N LYS A 5 -2.76 7.77 21.69
CA LYS A 5 -1.59 7.39 20.90
C LYS A 5 -1.84 6.05 20.23
N VAL A 6 -1.57 5.99 18.91
CA VAL A 6 -1.91 4.82 18.09
C VAL A 6 -1.07 3.58 18.45
N HIS A 7 0.17 3.75 18.91
CA HIS A 7 1.02 2.62 19.28
C HIS A 7 0.47 1.87 20.50
N GLU A 8 -0.13 2.57 21.46
CA GLU A 8 -0.77 1.96 22.64
C GLU A 8 -1.97 1.10 22.23
N LEU A 9 -2.75 1.54 21.24
CA LEU A 9 -3.89 0.79 20.70
C LEU A 9 -3.49 -0.51 20.00
N ARG A 10 -2.28 -0.58 19.44
CA ARG A 10 -1.80 -1.79 18.76
C ARG A 10 -1.52 -2.93 19.73
N GLN A 11 -1.15 -2.62 20.97
CA GLN A 11 -0.85 -3.64 21.99
C GLN A 11 -2.09 -4.21 22.68
N LYS A 12 -3.24 -3.51 22.59
CA LYS A 12 -4.50 -3.93 23.25
C LYS A 12 -5.21 -5.08 22.54
N SER A 13 -6.03 -5.83 23.27
CA SER A 13 -6.84 -6.91 22.70
C SER A 13 -8.00 -6.36 21.85
N LYS A 14 -8.63 -7.23 21.03
CA LYS A 14 -9.81 -6.83 20.23
C LYS A 14 -10.99 -6.43 21.11
N VAL A 15 -11.19 -7.11 22.24
CA VAL A 15 -12.29 -6.85 23.17
C VAL A 15 -12.12 -5.46 23.80
N ASP A 16 -10.92 -5.14 24.26
CA ASP A 16 -10.63 -3.83 24.86
C ASP A 16 -10.86 -2.70 23.86
N LEU A 17 -10.42 -2.87 22.61
CA LEU A 17 -10.65 -1.87 21.56
C LEU A 17 -12.14 -1.63 21.28
N LEU A 18 -12.98 -2.67 21.36
CA LEU A 18 -14.42 -2.54 21.19
C LEU A 18 -15.08 -1.83 22.38
N ASN A 19 -14.61 -2.07 23.60
CA ASN A 19 -15.09 -1.38 24.79
C ASN A 19 -14.72 0.11 24.74
N GLN A 20 -13.45 0.43 24.43
CA GLN A 20 -13.01 1.81 24.23
C GLN A 20 -13.78 2.52 23.12
N LEU A 21 -14.14 1.81 22.05
CA LEU A 21 -14.97 2.37 20.97
C LEU A 21 -16.39 2.73 21.45
N ARG A 22 -16.99 1.92 22.32
CA ARG A 22 -18.32 2.19 22.89
C ARG A 22 -18.28 3.41 23.80
N GLU A 23 -17.30 3.49 24.69
CA GLU A 23 -17.10 4.63 25.58
C GLU A 23 -16.94 5.95 24.82
N LEU A 24 -16.07 5.98 23.79
CA LEU A 24 -15.85 7.16 22.97
C LEU A 24 -17.11 7.59 22.19
N LYS A 25 -17.94 6.64 21.75
CA LYS A 25 -19.21 6.93 21.08
C LYS A 25 -20.23 7.53 22.04
N ASN A 26 -20.31 7.03 23.27
CA ASN A 26 -21.18 7.58 24.31
C ASN A 26 -20.76 9.01 24.67
N GLU A 27 -19.46 9.26 24.84
CA GLU A 27 -18.94 10.61 25.08
C GLU A 27 -19.25 11.55 23.90
N LEU A 28 -19.08 11.08 22.66
CA LEU A 28 -19.42 11.87 21.48
C LEU A 28 -20.92 12.23 21.46
N ALA A 29 -21.81 11.30 21.84
CA ALA A 29 -23.24 11.55 21.92
C ALA A 29 -23.55 12.66 22.94
N LEU A 30 -22.97 12.58 24.15
CA LEU A 30 -23.11 13.61 25.17
C LEU A 30 -22.62 14.98 24.71
N LEU A 31 -21.47 15.03 24.02
CA LEU A 31 -20.93 16.28 23.47
C LEU A 31 -21.79 16.87 22.35
N ARG A 32 -22.52 16.03 21.59
CA ARG A 32 -23.45 16.51 20.56
C ARG A 32 -24.71 17.12 21.17
N VAL A 33 -25.24 16.56 22.26
CA VAL A 33 -26.35 17.18 23.00
C VAL A 33 -25.90 18.52 23.57
N ALA A 34 -24.74 18.56 24.23
CA ALA A 34 -24.18 19.80 24.78
C ALA A 34 -23.93 20.88 23.72
N LYS A 35 -23.65 20.49 22.47
CA LYS A 35 -23.53 21.44 21.36
C LYS A 35 -24.86 22.11 21.01
N VAL A 36 -25.97 21.37 21.07
CA VAL A 36 -27.31 21.90 20.76
C VAL A 36 -27.77 22.85 21.87
N THR A 37 -27.50 22.51 23.12
CA THR A 37 -27.92 23.32 24.29
C THR A 37 -27.00 24.52 24.57
N GLY A 38 -26.13 24.92 23.63
CA GLY A 38 -25.24 26.07 23.81
C GLY A 38 -24.15 25.89 24.88
N GLY A 39 -23.62 24.67 25.04
CA GLY A 39 -22.63 24.36 26.07
C GLY A 39 -21.28 25.09 25.92
N ALA A 40 -20.51 25.14 27.02
CA ALA A 40 -19.23 25.84 27.12
C ALA A 40 -18.25 25.51 25.97
N PRO A 41 -17.49 26.50 25.46
CA PRO A 41 -16.59 26.34 24.31
C PRO A 41 -15.52 25.25 24.52
N ASN A 42 -15.04 25.10 25.77
CA ASN A 42 -14.08 24.07 26.15
C ASN A 42 -14.61 22.63 25.98
N LYS A 43 -15.93 22.42 26.00
CA LYS A 43 -16.55 21.12 25.69
C LYS A 43 -16.68 20.92 24.18
N LEU A 44 -16.94 21.99 23.41
CA LEU A 44 -17.11 21.92 21.97
C LEU A 44 -15.81 21.60 21.22
N THR A 45 -14.68 22.13 21.67
CA THR A 45 -13.36 21.84 21.08
C THR A 45 -13.00 20.35 21.18
N LYS A 46 -13.49 19.64 22.20
CA LYS A 46 -13.27 18.20 22.39
C LYS A 46 -13.94 17.34 21.32
N ILE A 47 -14.98 17.82 20.65
CA ILE A 47 -15.70 17.05 19.62
C ILE A 47 -14.76 16.61 18.50
N LYS A 48 -13.89 17.50 18.04
CA LYS A 48 -12.91 17.18 16.98
C LYS A 48 -11.94 16.10 17.45
N VAL A 49 -11.47 16.20 18.69
CA VAL A 49 -10.52 15.24 19.28
C VAL A 49 -11.17 13.85 19.41
N VAL A 50 -12.38 13.77 19.96
CA VAL A 50 -13.09 12.49 20.13
C VAL A 50 -13.40 11.83 18.78
N LYS A 51 -13.80 12.59 17.75
CA LYS A 51 -14.01 12.07 16.39
C LYS A 51 -12.73 11.44 15.81
N LEU A 52 -11.59 12.12 15.98
CA LEU A 52 -10.30 11.60 15.52
C LEU A 52 -9.89 10.34 16.31
N SER A 53 -10.11 10.32 17.62
CA SER A 53 -9.87 9.14 18.46
C SER A 53 -10.70 7.93 18.01
N ILE A 54 -11.99 8.10 17.71
CA ILE A 54 -12.86 7.04 17.17
C ILE A 54 -12.32 6.51 15.84
N ALA A 55 -11.94 7.42 14.92
CA ALA A 55 -11.39 7.04 13.63
C ALA A 55 -10.09 6.24 13.78
N GLN A 56 -9.21 6.62 14.72
CA GLN A 56 -7.96 5.89 15.00
C GLN A 56 -8.23 4.48 15.53
N VAL A 57 -9.15 4.31 16.49
CA VAL A 57 -9.52 2.99 17.03
C VAL A 57 -10.08 2.09 15.93
N LEU A 58 -11.01 2.60 15.13
CA LEU A 58 -11.58 1.85 13.98
C LEU A 58 -10.50 1.47 12.96
N THR A 59 -9.55 2.36 12.71
CA THR A 59 -8.43 2.10 11.79
C THR A 59 -7.56 0.94 12.30
N VAL A 60 -7.21 0.94 13.59
CA VAL A 60 -6.41 -0.15 14.19
C VAL A 60 -7.16 -1.49 14.16
N ILE A 61 -8.47 -1.50 14.45
CA ILE A 61 -9.30 -2.70 14.35
C ILE A 61 -9.28 -3.24 12.90
N SER A 62 -9.49 -2.37 11.90
CA SER A 62 -9.46 -2.76 10.49
C SER A 62 -8.08 -3.27 10.05
N GLN A 63 -7.00 -2.63 10.51
CA GLN A 63 -5.63 -3.06 10.25
C GLN A 63 -5.37 -4.47 10.80
N LYS A 64 -5.72 -4.73 12.07
CA LYS A 64 -5.57 -6.06 12.70
C LYS A 64 -6.39 -7.12 11.97
N GLN A 65 -7.64 -6.82 11.62
CA GLN A 65 -8.49 -7.74 10.86
C GLN A 65 -7.90 -8.08 9.49
N LYS A 66 -7.44 -7.07 8.74
CA LYS A 66 -6.81 -7.28 7.42
C LYS A 66 -5.49 -8.05 7.55
N ALA A 67 -4.68 -7.80 8.59
CA ALA A 67 -3.44 -8.53 8.83
C ALA A 67 -3.72 -10.02 9.12
N ALA A 68 -4.70 -10.33 9.97
CA ALA A 68 -5.13 -11.70 10.25
C ALA A 68 -5.61 -12.40 8.97
N LEU A 69 -6.45 -11.74 8.16
CA LEU A 69 -6.91 -12.28 6.88
C LEU A 69 -5.75 -12.51 5.90
N ARG A 70 -4.79 -11.58 5.79
CA ARG A 70 -3.60 -11.77 4.96
C ARG A 70 -2.77 -12.98 5.40
N GLY A 71 -2.69 -13.25 6.70
CA GLY A 71 -2.08 -14.47 7.23
C GLY A 71 -2.78 -15.74 6.73
N VAL A 72 -4.11 -15.80 6.87
CA VAL A 72 -4.93 -16.96 6.47
C VAL A 72 -4.86 -17.24 4.95
N TYR A 73 -4.75 -16.20 4.12
CA TYR A 73 -4.79 -16.31 2.66
C TYR A 73 -3.42 -16.27 1.96
N LYS A 74 -2.30 -16.22 2.70
CA LYS A 74 -0.95 -15.95 2.14
C LYS A 74 -0.54 -16.87 0.98
N ASN A 75 -0.91 -18.15 1.05
CA ASN A 75 -0.52 -19.18 0.07
C ASN A 75 -1.70 -19.72 -0.76
N LYS A 76 -2.89 -19.13 -0.60
CA LYS A 76 -4.07 -19.57 -1.33
C LYS A 76 -4.06 -18.95 -2.72
N LYS A 77 -4.29 -19.76 -3.76
CA LYS A 77 -4.34 -19.30 -5.16
C LYS A 77 -5.42 -18.24 -5.38
N LEU A 78 -6.57 -18.40 -4.73
CA LEU A 78 -7.71 -17.50 -4.85
C LEU A 78 -7.77 -16.56 -3.65
N LEU A 79 -7.51 -15.29 -3.89
CA LEU A 79 -7.61 -14.22 -2.91
C LEU A 79 -8.94 -13.46 -3.07
N PRO A 80 -9.58 -13.05 -1.97
CA PRO A 80 -10.67 -12.07 -2.01
C PRO A 80 -10.26 -10.77 -2.72
N LEU A 81 -11.23 -10.11 -3.39
CA LEU A 81 -11.00 -8.89 -4.18
C LEU A 81 -10.38 -7.74 -3.37
N ASP A 82 -10.67 -7.67 -2.07
CA ASP A 82 -10.15 -6.64 -1.17
C ASP A 82 -8.66 -6.81 -0.84
N LEU A 83 -8.18 -8.05 -0.78
CA LEU A 83 -6.79 -8.37 -0.45
C LEU A 83 -5.87 -8.33 -1.68
N ARG A 84 -6.46 -8.41 -2.88
CA ARG A 84 -5.74 -8.37 -4.15
C ARG A 84 -4.97 -7.05 -4.30
N PRO A 85 -3.74 -7.07 -4.83
CA PRO A 85 -2.99 -5.84 -5.10
C PRO A 85 -3.77 -4.93 -6.05
N LYS A 86 -3.91 -3.65 -5.67
CA LYS A 86 -4.56 -2.62 -6.47
C LYS A 86 -3.60 -2.15 -7.56
N LYS A 87 -3.67 -2.80 -8.72
CA LYS A 87 -2.95 -2.43 -9.96
C LYS A 87 -3.96 -1.99 -11.01
N THR A 88 -3.49 -1.22 -12.00
CA THR A 88 -4.33 -0.81 -13.15
C THR A 88 -4.81 -2.03 -13.94
N ARG A 89 -5.93 -1.89 -14.66
CA ARG A 89 -6.49 -2.95 -15.49
C ARG A 89 -5.50 -3.44 -16.55
N ALA A 90 -4.78 -2.53 -17.19
CA ALA A 90 -3.75 -2.84 -18.18
C ALA A 90 -2.64 -3.72 -17.59
N ILE A 91 -2.11 -3.36 -16.42
CA ILE A 91 -1.06 -4.15 -15.75
C ILE A 91 -1.57 -5.55 -15.36
N LYS A 92 -2.84 -5.68 -14.94
CA LYS A 92 -3.42 -6.99 -14.60
C LYS A 92 -3.60 -7.92 -15.80
N ARG A 93 -3.78 -7.38 -17.01
CA ARG A 93 -3.98 -8.15 -18.25
C ARG A 93 -2.67 -8.47 -18.98
N ARG A 94 -1.61 -7.70 -18.73
CA ARG A 94 -0.27 -7.95 -19.29
C ARG A 94 0.22 -9.35 -18.89
N HIS A 95 0.92 -10.02 -19.79
CA HIS A 95 1.60 -11.28 -19.51
C HIS A 95 2.60 -11.16 -18.35
N SER A 96 2.83 -12.28 -17.66
CA SER A 96 3.87 -12.33 -16.62
C SER A 96 5.25 -12.17 -17.25
N LYS A 97 6.22 -11.62 -16.49
CA LYS A 97 7.61 -11.49 -16.96
C LYS A 97 8.19 -12.83 -17.41
N HIS A 98 7.85 -13.91 -16.69
CA HIS A 98 8.26 -15.26 -17.06
C HIS A 98 7.72 -15.65 -18.43
N GLN A 99 6.41 -15.48 -18.66
CA GLN A 99 5.80 -15.73 -19.97
C GLN A 99 6.44 -14.91 -21.10
N LEU A 100 6.74 -13.63 -20.86
CA LEU A 100 7.42 -12.79 -21.85
C LEU A 100 8.85 -13.24 -22.14
N SER A 101 9.53 -13.85 -21.15
CA SER A 101 10.88 -14.39 -21.31
C SER A 101 10.94 -15.81 -21.88
N LEU A 102 9.79 -16.46 -22.11
CA LEU A 102 9.76 -17.81 -22.66
C LEU A 102 10.21 -17.77 -24.12
N LYS A 103 11.42 -18.27 -24.36
CA LYS A 103 11.99 -18.47 -25.68
C LYS A 103 11.85 -19.91 -26.12
N THR A 104 11.70 -20.13 -27.42
CA THR A 104 11.66 -21.48 -28.00
C THR A 104 13.02 -22.17 -27.80
N GLN A 105 13.06 -23.51 -27.80
CA GLN A 105 14.32 -24.23 -27.66
C GLN A 105 15.34 -23.88 -28.77
N ARG A 106 14.83 -23.63 -29.99
CA ARG A 106 15.63 -23.20 -31.14
C ARG A 106 16.28 -21.83 -30.90
N GLU A 107 15.51 -20.87 -30.41
CA GLU A 107 16.01 -19.53 -30.09
C GLU A 107 17.02 -19.55 -28.94
N LYS A 108 16.74 -20.33 -27.88
CA LYS A 108 17.71 -20.53 -26.79
C LYS A 108 19.05 -21.07 -27.29
N LYS A 109 19.03 -22.10 -28.14
CA LYS A 109 20.25 -22.65 -28.77
C LYS A 109 20.98 -21.59 -29.59
N ARG A 110 20.26 -20.83 -30.42
CA ARG A 110 20.85 -19.75 -31.23
C ARG A 110 21.55 -18.69 -30.37
N GLU A 111 20.90 -18.24 -29.29
CA GLU A 111 21.47 -17.24 -28.38
C GLU A 111 22.67 -17.75 -27.59
N MET A 112 22.64 -19.04 -27.17
CA MET A 112 23.77 -19.67 -26.51
C MET A 112 24.99 -19.77 -27.43
N TYR A 113 24.78 -20.16 -28.69
CA TYR A 113 25.87 -20.29 -29.66
C TYR A 113 26.40 -18.95 -30.16
N PHE A 114 25.54 -17.94 -30.34
CA PHE A 114 25.90 -16.64 -30.90
C PHE A 114 25.46 -15.49 -29.99
N PRO A 115 26.15 -15.29 -28.84
CA PRO A 115 25.89 -14.11 -28.01
C PRO A 115 26.37 -12.84 -28.73
N MET A 116 25.62 -11.74 -28.60
CA MET A 116 26.10 -10.42 -29.02
C MET A 116 27.30 -10.03 -28.17
N ARG A 117 28.48 -9.97 -28.80
CA ARG A 117 29.72 -9.55 -28.18
C ARG A 117 29.93 -8.06 -28.46
N LYS A 118 30.41 -7.32 -27.46
CA LYS A 118 30.83 -5.92 -27.66
C LYS A 118 32.21 -5.92 -28.29
N PHE A 119 32.36 -5.24 -29.42
CA PHE A 119 33.64 -5.06 -30.09
C PHE A 119 33.92 -3.56 -30.22
N GLY A 120 35.17 -3.17 -30.02
CA GLY A 120 35.65 -1.83 -30.28
C GLY A 120 36.79 -1.91 -31.28
N TYR A 121 36.83 -0.98 -32.22
CA TYR A 121 37.98 -0.80 -33.09
C TYR A 121 38.85 0.30 -32.47
N PHE A 122 40.13 0.00 -32.21
CA PHE A 122 41.09 1.00 -31.77
C PHE A 122 41.46 1.85 -33.00
N ILE A 123 40.77 2.97 -33.18
CA ILE A 123 41.10 3.94 -34.22
C ILE A 123 42.38 4.65 -33.76
N ILE A 124 43.53 4.11 -34.15
CA ILE A 124 44.80 4.84 -34.11
C ILE A 124 44.64 5.97 -35.11
N GLY A 125 44.76 7.20 -34.63
CA GLY A 125 44.31 8.43 -35.29
C GLY A 125 44.44 8.46 -36.82
N CYS A 126 43.31 8.63 -37.49
CA CYS A 126 43.26 9.44 -38.69
C CYS A 126 42.38 10.64 -38.37
N LEU A 127 43.04 11.77 -38.20
CA LEU A 127 42.47 13.08 -37.94
C LEU A 127 41.88 13.58 -39.26
N VAL A 128 40.73 13.06 -39.67
CA VAL A 128 39.92 13.66 -40.74
C VAL A 128 38.48 13.62 -40.31
N CYS A 129 38.02 14.78 -39.85
CA CYS A 129 36.62 15.14 -39.69
C CYS A 129 35.80 14.75 -40.91
N CYS A 130 34.63 14.12 -40.70
CA CYS A 130 33.39 14.62 -41.29
C CYS A 130 32.19 13.93 -40.67
N ASN A 131 31.41 14.76 -39.96
CA ASN A 131 30.00 14.57 -39.63
C ASN A 131 29.24 13.86 -40.76
N TYR A 132 28.56 12.74 -40.46
CA TYR A 132 27.31 12.41 -41.13
C TYR A 132 26.32 11.81 -40.13
N GLY A 133 25.54 12.75 -39.57
CA GLY A 133 24.10 12.67 -39.31
C GLY A 133 23.49 11.32 -38.98
N SER A 134 23.17 11.16 -37.69
CA SER A 134 22.09 10.32 -37.21
C SER A 134 20.74 10.83 -37.73
N ILE A 135 19.99 9.96 -38.41
CA ILE A 135 18.52 9.94 -38.46
C ILE A 135 18.09 8.57 -37.94
#